data_AF-A0A644ZA48-F1
#
_entry.id   AF-A0A644ZA48-F1
#
_cell.length_a   1.000
_cell.length_b   1.000
_cell.length_c   1.000
_cell.angle_alpha   90.00
_cell.angle_beta   90.00
_cell.angle_gamma   90.00
#
_symmetry.space_group_name_H-M   'P 1'
#
loop_
_entity.id
_entity.type
_entity.pdbx_description
1 polymer ?
#
loop_
_entity_poly.entity_id
_entity_poly.type
_entity_poly.pdbx_seq_one_letter_code
_entity_poly.pdbx_strand_id
1 'polypeptide(L)'
;MDYVKKQVEGVKPLAKQQAIAFKIAEMEASVEAARQLVYRGAFLKDNKQPYSHHSAITKLFATEMAMNVANSAMEIMGSYGYSKESGIEKVWRDARILSIYEGTNQVQRLVISGGLLR
;
A
#
# COMPACT_ATOMS: atom_id res chain seq x y z
N MET A 1 -12.90 2.68 -6.37
CA MET A 1 -14.20 2.59 -5.66
C MET A 1 -15.40 2.57 -6.60
N ASP A 2 -15.43 3.37 -7.67
CA ASP A 2 -16.60 3.39 -8.56
C ASP A 2 -16.86 2.06 -9.28
N TYR A 3 -15.79 1.36 -9.68
CA TYR A 3 -15.87 0.05 -10.31
C TYR A 3 -16.65 -0.96 -9.44
N VAL A 4 -16.23 -1.18 -8.19
CA VAL A 4 -16.86 -2.16 -7.29
C VAL A 4 -18.31 -1.83 -6.92
N LYS A 5 -18.72 -0.55 -7.01
CA LYS A 5 -20.10 -0.14 -6.76
C LYS A 5 -21.02 -0.40 -7.97
N LYS A 6 -20.48 -0.27 -9.20
CA LYS A 6 -21.23 -0.41 -10.45
C LYS A 6 -21.21 -1.83 -11.01
N GLN A 7 -20.09 -2.54 -10.83
CA GLN A 7 -19.91 -3.88 -11.37
C GLN A 7 -20.75 -4.89 -10.60
N VAL A 8 -21.53 -5.67 -11.35
CA VAL A 8 -22.38 -6.75 -10.81
C VAL A 8 -21.87 -8.06 -11.38
N GLU A 9 -21.51 -8.98 -10.49
CA GLU A 9 -21.20 -10.36 -10.83
C GLU A 9 -22.13 -11.30 -10.06
N GLY A 10 -22.79 -12.21 -10.79
CA GLY A 10 -23.85 -13.04 -10.24
C GLY A 10 -25.09 -12.23 -9.90
N VAL A 11 -25.53 -12.26 -8.63
CA VAL A 11 -26.82 -11.72 -8.19
C VAL A 11 -26.71 -10.33 -7.53
N LYS A 12 -25.51 -9.92 -7.10
CA LYS A 12 -25.32 -8.67 -6.34
C LYS A 12 -24.06 -7.91 -6.77
N PRO A 13 -24.02 -6.57 -6.60
CA PRO A 13 -22.83 -5.78 -6.87
C PRO A 13 -21.60 -6.30 -6.11
N LEU A 14 -20.40 -6.12 -6.67
CA LEU A 14 -19.15 -6.53 -6.02
C LEU A 14 -19.03 -5.96 -4.60
N ALA A 15 -19.41 -4.69 -4.40
CA ALA A 15 -19.42 -4.05 -3.07
C ALA A 15 -20.35 -4.71 -2.03
N LYS A 16 -21.29 -5.56 -2.44
CA LYS A 16 -22.20 -6.33 -1.54
C LYS A 16 -21.71 -7.77 -1.31
N GLN A 17 -20.60 -8.16 -1.90
CA GLN A 17 -19.93 -9.42 -1.62
C GLN A 17 -19.01 -9.25 -0.41
N GLN A 18 -19.19 -10.07 0.62
CA GLN A 18 -18.49 -9.91 1.91
C GLN A 18 -16.97 -9.97 1.75
N ALA A 19 -16.46 -10.92 0.95
CA ALA A 19 -15.02 -11.07 0.70
C ALA A 19 -14.40 -9.79 0.09
N ILE A 20 -15.12 -9.15 -0.84
CA ILE A 20 -14.66 -7.90 -1.47
C ILE A 20 -14.73 -6.74 -0.47
N ALA A 21 -15.81 -6.65 0.31
CA ALA A 21 -15.94 -5.64 1.35
C ALA A 21 -14.81 -5.72 2.38
N PHE A 22 -14.43 -6.94 2.79
CA PHE A 22 -13.31 -7.16 3.72
C PHE A 22 -11.97 -6.75 3.11
N LYS A 23 -11.68 -7.17 1.86
CA LYS A 23 -10.46 -6.72 1.18
C LYS A 23 -10.39 -5.19 1.07
N ILE A 24 -11.49 -4.52 0.77
CA ILE A 24 -11.55 -3.06 0.71
C ILE A 24 -11.24 -2.43 2.08
N ALA A 25 -11.78 -3.01 3.16
CA ALA A 25 -11.50 -2.54 4.52
C ALA A 25 -10.03 -2.71 4.91
N GLU A 26 -9.42 -3.85 4.56
CA GLU A 26 -7.99 -4.12 4.78
C GLU A 26 -7.10 -3.16 3.99
N MET A 27 -7.47 -2.88 2.74
CA MET A 27 -6.78 -1.91 1.88
C MET A 27 -6.80 -0.51 2.51
N GLU A 28 -7.96 -0.05 2.99
CA GLU A 28 -8.09 1.26 3.65
C GLU A 28 -7.27 1.32 4.93
N ALA A 29 -7.34 0.29 5.79
CA ALA A 29 -6.57 0.22 7.01
C ALA A 29 -5.05 0.30 6.74
N SER A 30 -4.59 -0.38 5.70
CA SER A 30 -3.19 -0.37 5.27
C SER A 30 -2.74 1.02 4.79
N VAL A 31 -3.58 1.70 4.01
CA VAL A 31 -3.32 3.06 3.52
C VAL A 31 -3.29 4.06 4.67
N GLU A 32 -4.24 3.97 5.61
CA GLU A 32 -4.29 4.85 6.78
C GLU A 32 -3.07 4.64 7.68
N ALA A 33 -2.70 3.40 7.96
CA ALA A 33 -1.50 3.10 8.74
C ALA A 33 -0.23 3.66 8.08
N ALA A 34 -0.08 3.48 6.75
CA ALA A 34 1.05 4.03 6.01
C ALA A 34 1.08 5.57 6.04
N ARG A 35 -0.09 6.21 5.89
CA ARG A 35 -0.25 7.67 5.96
C ARG A 35 0.18 8.21 7.32
N GLN A 36 -0.24 7.58 8.41
CA GLN A 36 0.15 7.99 9.77
C GLN A 36 1.65 7.85 10.02
N LEU A 37 2.28 6.77 9.51
CA LEU A 37 3.74 6.61 9.58
C LEU A 37 4.47 7.74 8.83
N VAL A 38 4.02 8.10 7.64
CA VAL A 38 4.59 9.21 6.86
C VAL A 38 4.46 10.53 7.62
N TYR A 39 3.28 10.86 8.13
CA TYR A 39 3.07 12.10 8.88
C TYR A 39 3.87 12.14 10.17
N ARG A 40 4.01 11.02 10.88
CA ARG A 40 4.90 10.94 12.03
C ARG A 40 6.35 11.23 11.66
N GLY A 41 6.83 10.68 10.53
CA GLY A 41 8.17 10.95 10.03
C GLY A 41 8.39 12.43 9.70
N ALA A 42 7.42 13.06 9.04
CA ALA A 42 7.44 14.50 8.75
C ALA A 42 7.46 15.32 10.04
N PHE A 43 6.58 15.02 11.00
CA PHE A 43 6.54 15.68 12.30
C PHE A 43 7.88 15.60 13.05
N LEU A 44 8.51 14.42 13.10
CA LEU A 44 9.81 14.25 13.75
C LEU A 44 10.87 15.13 13.10
N LYS A 45 10.90 15.16 11.76
CA LYS A 45 11.83 15.98 10.98
C LYS A 45 11.62 17.48 11.25
N ASP A 46 10.38 17.96 11.19
CA ASP A 46 10.05 19.37 11.40
C ASP A 46 10.39 19.84 12.82
N ASN A 47 10.28 18.94 13.81
CA ASN A 47 10.66 19.20 15.19
C ASN A 47 12.13 18.91 15.51
N LYS A 48 12.98 18.69 14.49
CA LYS A 48 14.42 18.38 14.62
C LYS A 48 14.71 17.19 15.54
N GLN A 49 13.79 16.23 15.62
CA GLN A 49 13.97 15.00 16.39
C GLN A 49 14.64 13.92 15.52
N PRO A 50 15.36 12.96 16.12
CA PRO A 50 15.90 11.82 15.38
C PRO A 50 14.79 11.06 14.64
N TYR A 51 14.92 10.90 13.33
CA TYR A 51 13.88 10.28 12.49
C TYR A 51 14.38 9.16 11.58
N SER A 52 15.69 8.88 11.52
CA SER A 52 16.27 7.91 10.58
C SER A 52 15.68 6.50 10.73
N HIS A 53 15.54 6.02 11.97
CA HIS A 53 14.94 4.71 12.24
C HIS A 53 13.44 4.67 11.85
N HIS A 54 12.69 5.72 12.20
CA HIS A 54 11.28 5.86 11.82
C HIS A 54 11.09 5.92 10.30
N SER A 55 11.98 6.61 9.59
CA SER A 55 11.96 6.70 8.13
C SER A 55 12.16 5.33 7.48
N ALA A 56 13.05 4.49 8.02
CA ALA A 56 13.28 3.14 7.53
C ALA A 56 12.03 2.25 7.70
N ILE A 57 11.39 2.30 8.89
CA ILE A 57 10.12 1.61 9.15
C ILE A 57 9.04 2.08 8.17
N THR A 58 8.91 3.40 8.02
CA THR A 58 7.88 4.01 7.16
C THR A 58 8.06 3.57 5.71
N LYS A 59 9.27 3.64 5.18
CA LYS A 59 9.56 3.24 3.79
C LYS A 59 9.30 1.75 3.58
N LEU A 60 9.72 0.90 4.52
CA LEU A 60 9.46 -0.53 4.45
C LEU A 60 7.95 -0.80 4.40
N PHE A 61 7.21 -0.30 5.39
CA PHE A 61 5.78 -0.58 5.52
C PHE A 61 4.96 0.00 4.37
N ALA A 62 5.13 1.29 4.06
CA ALA A 62 4.33 1.97 3.05
C ALA A 62 4.49 1.36 1.65
N THR A 63 5.70 0.91 1.30
CA THR A 63 5.95 0.31 -0.02
C THR A 63 5.43 -1.12 -0.13
N GLU A 64 5.47 -1.91 0.95
CA GLU A 64 4.82 -3.23 0.98
C GLU A 64 3.31 -3.10 0.92
N MET A 65 2.73 -2.15 1.66
CA MET A 65 1.29 -1.90 1.62
C MET A 65 0.84 -1.35 0.27
N ALA A 66 1.60 -0.46 -0.37
CA ALA A 66 1.28 0.03 -1.71
C ALA A 66 1.18 -1.12 -2.73
N MET A 67 2.14 -2.06 -2.70
CA MET A 67 2.11 -3.24 -3.56
C MET A 67 0.91 -4.14 -3.24
N ASN A 68 0.62 -4.40 -1.96
CA ASN A 68 -0.50 -5.24 -1.52
C ASN A 68 -1.86 -4.65 -1.92
N VAL A 69 -2.03 -3.34 -1.74
CA VAL A 69 -3.25 -2.61 -2.12
C VAL A 69 -3.43 -2.63 -3.64
N ALA A 70 -2.36 -2.38 -4.41
CA ALA A 70 -2.44 -2.43 -5.87
C ALA A 70 -2.75 -3.85 -6.38
N ASN A 71 -2.12 -4.88 -5.81
CA ASN A 71 -2.43 -6.29 -6.11
C ASN A 71 -3.91 -6.61 -5.83
N SER A 72 -4.39 -6.25 -4.65
CA SER A 72 -5.77 -6.51 -4.25
C SER A 72 -6.77 -5.81 -5.17
N ALA A 73 -6.45 -4.59 -5.61
CA ALA A 73 -7.26 -3.87 -6.58
C ALA A 73 -7.27 -4.55 -7.96
N MET A 74 -6.13 -5.04 -8.46
CA MET A 74 -6.06 -5.84 -9.70
C MET A 74 -6.94 -7.09 -9.60
N GLU A 75 -6.84 -7.83 -8.50
CA GLU A 75 -7.63 -9.05 -8.27
C GLU A 75 -9.13 -8.77 -8.21
N ILE A 76 -9.55 -7.72 -7.49
CA ILE A 76 -10.96 -7.31 -7.39
C ILE A 76 -11.52 -6.89 -8.75
N MET A 77 -10.69 -6.32 -9.62
CA MET A 77 -11.09 -5.89 -10.97
C MET A 77 -11.03 -7.03 -11.99
N GLY A 78 -10.51 -8.21 -11.63
CA GLY A 78 -10.42 -9.36 -12.52
C GLY A 78 -9.67 -9.05 -13.82
N SER A 79 -10.18 -9.56 -14.95
CA SER A 79 -9.58 -9.30 -16.27
C SER A 79 -9.56 -7.81 -16.64
N TYR A 80 -10.57 -7.04 -16.20
CA TYR A 80 -10.61 -5.60 -16.45
C TYR A 80 -9.46 -4.87 -15.76
N GLY A 81 -8.96 -5.37 -14.63
CA GLY A 81 -7.78 -4.82 -13.95
C GLY A 81 -6.51 -4.83 -14.83
N TYR A 82 -6.40 -5.77 -15.77
CA TYR A 82 -5.29 -5.84 -16.72
C TYR A 82 -5.47 -4.95 -17.95
N SER A 83 -6.66 -4.36 -18.14
CA SER A 83 -6.90 -3.39 -19.21
C SER A 83 -6.26 -2.05 -18.89
N LYS A 84 -5.60 -1.41 -19.86
CA LYS A 84 -5.07 -0.05 -19.71
C LYS A 84 -6.16 0.98 -19.39
N GLU A 85 -7.39 0.72 -19.83
CA GLU A 85 -8.54 1.60 -19.56
C GLU A 85 -8.90 1.67 -18.09
N SER A 86 -8.57 0.64 -17.31
CA SER A 86 -8.84 0.61 -15.87
C SER A 86 -7.94 1.57 -15.08
N GLY A 87 -6.77 1.91 -15.62
CA GLY A 87 -5.72 2.66 -14.94
C GLY A 87 -4.99 1.93 -13.80
N ILE A 88 -5.57 0.85 -13.23
CA ILE A 88 -4.99 0.17 -12.07
C ILE A 88 -3.72 -0.61 -12.41
N GLU A 89 -3.60 -1.15 -13.63
CA GLU A 89 -2.39 -1.84 -14.09
C GLU A 89 -1.16 -0.94 -14.02
N LYS A 90 -1.34 0.35 -14.33
CA LYS A 90 -0.26 1.35 -14.24
C LYS A 90 0.14 1.56 -12.78
N VAL A 91 -0.82 1.76 -11.90
CA VAL A 91 -0.57 1.93 -10.46
C VAL A 91 0.14 0.71 -9.89
N TRP A 92 -0.24 -0.49 -10.32
CA TRP A 92 0.42 -1.74 -9.93
C TRP A 92 1.89 -1.80 -10.36
N ARG A 93 2.18 -1.45 -11.62
CA ARG A 93 3.57 -1.36 -12.10
C ARG A 93 4.37 -0.30 -11.36
N ASP A 94 3.78 0.87 -11.13
CA ASP A 94 4.42 1.98 -10.43
C ASP A 94 4.70 1.62 -8.96
N ALA A 95 3.79 0.92 -8.27
CA ALA A 95 3.99 0.49 -6.90
C ALA A 95 5.19 -0.46 -6.74
N ARG A 96 5.50 -1.25 -7.77
CA ARG A 96 6.57 -2.25 -7.72
C ARG A 96 7.95 -1.62 -7.51
N ILE A 97 8.22 -0.48 -8.16
CA ILE A 97 9.54 0.15 -8.09
C ILE A 97 9.85 0.66 -6.68
N LEU A 98 8.83 1.06 -5.91
CA LEU A 98 8.97 1.66 -4.58
C LEU A 98 9.76 0.79 -3.58
N SER A 99 9.66 -0.53 -3.70
CA SER A 99 10.41 -1.47 -2.86
C SER A 99 11.92 -1.55 -3.18
N ILE A 100 12.37 -0.95 -4.29
CA ILE A 100 13.71 -1.12 -4.88
C ILE A 100 14.54 0.15 -4.75
N TYR A 101 14.06 1.30 -5.24
CA TYR A 101 14.82 2.55 -5.19
C TYR A 101 14.76 3.21 -3.80
N GLU A 102 15.66 4.18 -3.55
CA GLU A 102 15.86 4.83 -2.24
C GLU A 102 16.15 3.84 -1.09
N GLY A 103 16.91 2.79 -1.42
CA GLY A 103 17.28 1.70 -0.53
C GLY A 103 16.21 0.61 -0.48
N THR A 104 16.56 -0.60 -0.90
CA THR A 104 15.62 -1.74 -1.01
C THR A 104 14.96 -2.07 0.34
N ASN A 105 13.83 -2.76 0.31
CA ASN A 105 13.16 -3.18 1.55
C ASN A 105 14.01 -4.14 2.40
N GLN A 106 14.97 -4.85 1.80
CA GLN A 106 15.97 -5.63 2.54
C GLN A 106 16.96 -4.71 3.27
N VAL A 107 17.42 -3.64 2.61
CA VAL A 107 18.28 -2.63 3.25
C VAL A 107 17.56 -1.94 4.40
N GLN A 108 16.27 -1.59 4.25
CA GLN A 108 15.50 -1.00 5.35
C GLN A 108 15.40 -1.94 6.55
N ARG A 109 15.22 -3.25 6.33
CA ARG A 109 15.23 -4.24 7.41
C ARG A 109 16.57 -4.27 8.16
N LEU A 110 17.70 -4.15 7.45
CA LEU A 110 19.03 -4.08 8.07
C LEU A 110 19.20 -2.80 8.92
N VAL A 111 18.69 -1.66 8.45
CA VAL A 111 18.70 -0.40 9.23
C VAL A 111 17.86 -0.52 10.49
N ILE A 112 16.66 -1.13 10.38
CA ILE A 112 15.76 -1.33 11.51
C ILE A 112 16.38 -2.29 12.52
N SER A 113 16.83 -3.47 12.08
CA SER A 113 17.43 -4.46 12.99
C SER A 113 18.71 -3.94 13.62
N GLY A 114 19.56 -3.25 12.86
CA GLY A 114 20.77 -2.62 13.36
C GLY A 114 20.51 -1.49 14.37
N GLY A 115 19.33 -0.88 14.38
CA GLY A 115 18.93 0.10 15.39
C GLY A 115 18.39 -0.51 16.69
N LEU A 116 17.95 -1.78 16.65
CA LEU A 116 17.37 -2.48 17.80
C LEU A 116 18.36 -3.41 18.52
N LEU A 117 19.32 -3.97 17.79
CA LEU A 117 20.22 -5.03 18.27
C LEU A 117 21.65 -4.56 18.60
N ARG A 118 21.86 -3.24 18.73
CA ARG A 118 23.15 -2.66 19.13
C ARG A 118 23.18 -2.35 20.61
#